data_AF-A0A3D5WH70-F1
#
_entry.id   AF-A0A3D5WH70-F1
#
_cell.length_a   1.000
_cell.length_b   1.000
_cell.length_c   1.000
_cell.angle_alpha   90.00
_cell.angle_beta   90.00
_cell.angle_gamma   90.00
#
_symmetry.space_group_name_H-M   'P 1'
#
loop_
_entity.id
_entity.type
_entity.pdbx_description
1 polymer ?
#
loop_
_entity_poly.entity_id
_entity_poly.type
_entity_poly.pdbx_seq_one_letter_code
_entity_poly.pdbx_strand_id
1 'polypeptide(L)'
;KGLKSMLLKEQQYLETICSKAEEELKSSPDGCLRVSKDKYRIRYYHCTTNRNGTYISSNDMELVRQLAQKKYNQSILKKAEIRLKQVKKITRDYSDDEIEQIYDKLHKERQLLVMPIEPTWEQKLAQWDGET
;
A
#
# COMPACT_ATOMS: atom_id res chain seq x y z
N LYS A 1 13.36 3.08 -15.05
CA LYS A 1 12.00 3.48 -14.58
C LYS A 1 12.20 4.35 -13.35
N GLY A 2 11.74 5.59 -13.35
CA GLY A 2 11.89 6.51 -12.20
C GLY A 2 10.98 6.14 -11.02
N LEU A 3 11.21 6.76 -9.87
CA LEU A 3 10.51 6.47 -8.62
C LEU A 3 9.00 6.75 -8.76
N LYS A 4 8.62 7.82 -9.46
CA LYS A 4 7.19 8.14 -9.69
C LYS A 4 6.46 7.00 -10.40
N SER A 5 7.10 6.39 -11.40
CA SER A 5 6.55 5.22 -12.11
C SER A 5 6.39 4.00 -11.20
N MET A 6 7.34 3.78 -10.27
CA MET A 6 7.23 2.69 -9.29
C MET A 6 6.09 2.92 -8.30
N LEU A 7 5.95 4.15 -7.80
CA LEU A 7 4.86 4.53 -6.89
C LEU A 7 3.48 4.39 -7.53
N LEU A 8 3.32 4.73 -8.81
CA LEU A 8 2.05 4.55 -9.52
C LEU A 8 1.66 3.07 -9.67
N LYS A 9 2.63 2.17 -9.86
CA LYS A 9 2.36 0.72 -9.89
C LYS A 9 1.97 0.20 -8.52
N GLU A 10 2.66 0.65 -7.47
CA GLU A 10 2.29 0.32 -6.09
C GLU A 10 0.87 0.80 -5.78
N GLN A 11 0.50 2.00 -6.26
CA GLN A 11 -0.87 2.52 -6.14
C GLN A 11 -1.90 1.58 -6.77
N GLN A 12 -1.68 1.13 -8.01
CA GLN A 12 -2.59 0.20 -8.71
C GLN A 12 -2.68 -1.16 -8.00
N TYR A 13 -1.55 -1.66 -7.50
CA TYR A 13 -1.50 -2.89 -6.72
C TYR A 13 -2.32 -2.80 -5.43
N LEU A 14 -2.17 -1.70 -4.68
CA LEU A 14 -2.94 -1.44 -3.47
C LEU A 14 -4.44 -1.27 -3.75
N GLU A 15 -4.82 -0.60 -4.84
CA GLU A 15 -6.22 -0.47 -5.28
C GLU A 15 -6.83 -1.85 -5.60
N THR A 16 -6.06 -2.73 -6.23
CA THR A 16 -6.48 -4.12 -6.49
C THR A 16 -6.67 -4.90 -5.19
N ILE A 17 -5.76 -4.76 -4.21
CA ILE A 17 -5.90 -5.40 -2.89
C ILE A 17 -7.15 -4.91 -2.17
N CYS A 18 -7.37 -3.59 -2.12
CA CYS A 18 -8.55 -3.02 -1.46
C CYS A 18 -9.84 -3.57 -2.09
N SER A 19 -9.92 -3.53 -3.43
CA SER A 19 -11.11 -3.99 -4.17
C SER A 19 -11.41 -5.46 -3.88
N LYS A 20 -10.37 -6.32 -3.89
CA LYS A 20 -10.54 -7.74 -3.57
C LYS A 20 -10.98 -7.97 -2.13
N ALA A 21 -10.36 -7.28 -1.17
CA ALA A 21 -10.71 -7.41 0.24
C ALA A 21 -12.14 -6.92 0.52
N GLU A 22 -12.57 -5.82 -0.11
CA GLU A 22 -13.93 -5.29 -0.01
C GLU A 22 -14.97 -6.28 -0.56
N GLU A 23 -14.74 -6.86 -1.74
CA GLU A 23 -15.65 -7.87 -2.31
C GLU A 23 -15.78 -9.11 -1.40
N GLU A 24 -14.67 -9.66 -0.91
CA GLU A 24 -14.70 -10.80 0.01
C GLU A 24 -15.38 -10.46 1.35
N LEU A 25 -15.35 -9.19 1.77
CA LEU A 25 -16.02 -8.75 2.98
C LEU A 25 -17.54 -8.62 2.84
N LYS A 26 -18.07 -8.42 1.62
CA LYS A 26 -19.53 -8.31 1.39
C LYS A 26 -20.28 -9.61 1.70
N SER A 27 -19.66 -10.75 1.41
CA SER A 27 -20.22 -12.08 1.67
C SER A 27 -19.80 -12.69 3.01
N SER A 28 -19.04 -11.94 3.82
CA SER A 28 -18.53 -12.44 5.10
C SER A 28 -19.64 -12.54 6.15
N PRO A 29 -19.66 -13.61 6.98
CA PRO A 29 -20.67 -13.79 8.03
C PRO A 29 -20.59 -12.68 9.07
N ASP A 30 -21.72 -12.37 9.71
CA ASP A 30 -21.76 -11.39 10.81
C ASP A 30 -20.92 -11.85 12.02
N GLY A 31 -20.55 -10.92 12.90
CA GLY A 31 -19.78 -11.20 14.12
C GLY A 31 -18.28 -11.39 13.90
N CYS A 32 -17.61 -11.96 14.90
CA CYS A 32 -16.18 -12.26 14.88
C CYS A 32 -15.85 -13.60 15.52
N LEU A 33 -14.67 -14.14 15.18
CA LEU A 33 -14.13 -15.35 15.78
C LEU A 33 -13.41 -15.01 17.09
N ARG A 34 -13.79 -15.67 18.17
CA ARG A 34 -12.98 -15.77 19.39
C ARG A 34 -12.37 -17.17 19.47
N VAL A 35 -11.06 -17.21 19.70
CA VAL A 35 -10.32 -18.46 19.93
C VAL A 35 -9.97 -18.53 21.41
N SER A 36 -10.29 -19.66 22.05
CA SER A 36 -9.86 -19.98 23.41
C SER A 36 -8.99 -21.22 23.40
N LYS A 37 -7.89 -21.19 24.15
CA LYS A 37 -7.00 -22.34 24.32
C LYS A 37 -6.90 -22.69 25.80
N ASP A 38 -7.12 -23.95 26.12
CA ASP A 38 -6.95 -24.51 27.46
C ASP A 38 -6.09 -25.77 27.38
N LYS A 39 -4.88 -25.72 27.95
CA LYS A 39 -3.80 -26.70 27.78
C LYS A 39 -3.59 -27.05 26.29
N TYR A 40 -4.19 -28.15 25.85
CA TYR A 40 -4.08 -28.69 24.49
C TYR A 40 -5.38 -28.60 23.67
N ARG A 41 -6.47 -28.07 24.25
CA ARG A 41 -7.77 -27.97 23.59
C ARG A 41 -7.99 -26.56 23.07
N ILE A 42 -8.21 -26.44 21.77
CA ILE A 42 -8.63 -25.21 21.10
C ILE A 42 -10.15 -25.24 20.97
N ARG A 43 -10.79 -24.13 21.31
CA ARG A 43 -12.23 -23.92 21.15
C ARG A 43 -12.48 -22.64 20.37
N TYR A 44 -13.46 -22.68 19.48
CA TYR A 44 -13.86 -21.57 18.66
C TYR A 44 -15.23 -21.07 19.11
N TYR A 45 -15.41 -19.75 19.11
CA TYR A 45 -16.66 -19.12 19.51
C TYR A 45 -17.04 -18.05 18.49
N HIS A 46 -18.32 -17.99 18.13
CA HIS A 46 -18.90 -16.96 17.29
C HIS A 46 -19.47 -15.84 18.16
N CYS A 47 -18.85 -14.66 18.10
CA CYS A 47 -19.27 -13.48 18.85
C CYS A 47 -20.04 -12.52 17.92
N THR A 48 -21.36 -12.50 18.02
CA THR A 48 -22.22 -11.52 17.31
C THR A 48 -22.55 -10.33 18.21
N THR A 49 -23.34 -10.55 19.26
CA THR A 49 -23.78 -9.50 20.22
C THR A 49 -23.15 -9.67 21.60
N ASN A 50 -22.97 -10.92 22.06
CA ASN A 50 -22.34 -11.23 23.33
C ASN A 50 -20.82 -11.34 23.18
N ARG A 51 -20.06 -10.65 24.05
CA ARG A 51 -18.59 -10.74 24.11
C ARG A 51 -18.08 -12.16 24.32
N ASN A 52 -18.84 -13.01 25.02
CA ASN A 52 -18.43 -14.38 25.29
C ASN A 52 -18.51 -15.30 24.06
N GLY A 53 -19.48 -15.05 23.18
CA GLY A 53 -19.73 -15.83 21.96
C GLY A 53 -20.37 -17.19 22.21
N THR A 54 -20.93 -17.76 21.15
CA THR A 54 -21.51 -19.12 21.13
C THR A 54 -20.46 -20.10 20.65
N TYR A 55 -20.30 -21.24 21.33
CA TYR A 55 -19.35 -22.27 20.91
C TYR A 55 -19.66 -22.78 19.50
N ILE A 56 -18.63 -22.86 18.65
CA ILE A 56 -18.72 -23.42 17.29
C ILE A 56 -18.28 -24.88 17.35
N SER A 57 -19.15 -25.77 16.87
CA SER A 57 -18.87 -27.19 16.80
C SER A 57 -17.69 -27.50 15.85
N SER A 58 -16.99 -28.61 16.08
CA SER A 58 -15.95 -29.11 15.17
C SER A 58 -16.49 -29.47 13.78
N ASN A 59 -17.81 -29.63 13.63
CA ASN A 59 -18.44 -29.87 12.34
C ASN A 59 -18.59 -28.59 11.50
N ASP A 60 -18.56 -27.42 12.14
CA ASP A 60 -18.78 -26.10 11.50
C ASP A 60 -17.46 -25.34 11.32
N MET A 61 -16.38 -26.05 10.98
CA MET A 61 -15.07 -25.44 10.73
C MET A 61 -15.07 -24.44 9.57
N GLU A 62 -16.06 -24.52 8.67
CA GLU A 62 -16.22 -23.55 7.60
C GLU A 62 -16.59 -22.16 8.13
N LEU A 63 -17.50 -22.06 9.11
CA LEU A 63 -17.80 -20.80 9.79
C LEU A 63 -16.57 -20.24 10.50
N VAL A 64 -15.76 -21.11 11.12
CA VAL A 64 -14.49 -20.71 11.76
C VAL A 64 -13.55 -20.07 10.74
N ARG A 65 -13.37 -20.70 9.57
CA ARG A 65 -12.52 -20.17 8.48
C ARG A 65 -13.04 -18.83 7.97
N GLN A 66 -14.34 -18.72 7.72
CA GLN A 66 -14.95 -17.50 7.22
C GLN A 66 -14.79 -16.32 8.20
N LEU A 67 -15.04 -16.54 9.49
CA LEU A 67 -14.86 -15.51 10.52
C LEU A 67 -13.38 -15.11 10.69
N ALA A 68 -12.46 -16.08 10.59
CA ALA A 68 -11.02 -15.80 10.60
C ALA A 68 -10.59 -14.99 9.37
N GLN A 69 -11.04 -15.39 8.18
CA GLN A 69 -10.77 -14.73 6.92
C GLN A 69 -11.31 -13.30 6.91
N LYS A 70 -12.53 -13.08 7.40
CA LYS A 70 -13.12 -11.75 7.59
C LYS A 70 -12.18 -10.83 8.38
N LYS A 71 -11.66 -11.32 9.52
CA LYS A 71 -10.77 -10.52 10.37
C LYS A 71 -9.44 -10.20 9.67
N TYR A 72 -8.90 -11.17 8.92
CA TYR A 72 -7.71 -10.97 8.11
C TYR A 72 -7.95 -9.91 7.01
N ASN A 73 -9.03 -10.05 6.23
CA ASN A 73 -9.40 -9.13 5.15
C ASN A 73 -9.62 -7.70 5.66
N GLN A 74 -10.30 -7.53 6.80
CA GLN A 74 -10.43 -6.22 7.46
C GLN A 74 -9.06 -5.59 7.80
N SER A 75 -8.11 -6.40 8.23
CA SER A 75 -6.77 -5.94 8.61
C SER A 75 -5.94 -5.56 7.39
N ILE A 76 -6.05 -6.35 6.31
CA ILE A 76 -5.44 -6.05 5.01
C ILE A 76 -6.02 -4.77 4.43
N LEU A 77 -7.35 -4.65 4.35
CA LEU A 77 -8.02 -3.47 3.81
C LEU A 77 -7.57 -2.20 4.54
N LYS A 78 -7.65 -2.19 5.87
CA LYS A 78 -7.19 -1.05 6.69
C LYS A 78 -5.73 -0.68 6.41
N LYS A 79 -4.85 -1.67 6.29
CA LYS A 79 -3.41 -1.42 6.01
C LYS A 79 -3.21 -0.88 4.60
N ALA A 80 -3.89 -1.46 3.61
CA ALA A 80 -3.81 -1.08 2.21
C ALA A 80 -4.34 0.35 1.99
N GLU A 81 -5.47 0.73 2.59
CA GLU A 81 -6.02 2.09 2.54
C GLU A 81 -5.06 3.13 3.10
N ILE A 82 -4.44 2.85 4.25
CA ILE A 82 -3.43 3.74 4.85
C ILE A 82 -2.25 3.94 3.90
N ARG A 83 -1.74 2.84 3.31
CA ARG A 83 -0.62 2.90 2.35
C ARG A 83 -1.02 3.62 1.07
N LEU A 84 -2.21 3.38 0.56
CA LEU A 84 -2.73 4.01 -0.64
C LEU A 84 -2.82 5.53 -0.46
N LYS A 85 -3.28 5.99 0.70
CA LYS A 85 -3.29 7.43 1.06
C LYS A 85 -1.88 8.02 1.08
N GLN A 86 -0.89 7.29 1.59
CA GLN A 86 0.51 7.75 1.61
C GLN A 86 1.08 7.85 0.19
N VAL A 87 0.89 6.81 -0.63
CA VAL A 87 1.37 6.78 -2.01
C VAL A 87 0.72 7.88 -2.83
N LYS A 88 -0.61 8.03 -2.76
CA LYS A 88 -1.35 9.11 -3.43
C LYS A 88 -0.89 10.50 -3.03
N LYS A 89 -0.50 10.67 -1.76
CA LYS A 89 0.05 11.94 -1.29
C LYS A 89 1.37 12.26 -1.99
N ILE A 90 2.29 11.29 -2.05
CA ILE A 90 3.61 11.46 -2.70
C ILE A 90 3.45 11.63 -4.21
N THR A 91 2.66 10.79 -4.88
CA THR A 91 2.55 10.83 -6.36
C THR A 91 1.90 12.11 -6.88
N ARG A 92 1.16 12.84 -6.04
CA ARG A 92 0.51 14.10 -6.40
C ARG A 92 1.51 15.23 -6.63
N ASP A 93 2.54 15.34 -5.79
CA ASP A 93 3.46 16.47 -5.77
C ASP A 93 4.91 16.10 -6.04
N TYR A 94 5.22 14.82 -6.30
CA TYR A 94 6.55 14.34 -6.67
C TYR A 94 6.72 14.17 -8.20
N SER A 95 7.88 14.57 -8.71
CA SER A 95 8.42 14.26 -10.04
C SER A 95 9.90 13.88 -9.93
N ASP A 96 10.35 12.97 -10.80
CA ASP A 96 11.73 12.45 -10.76
C ASP A 96 12.77 13.51 -11.15
N ASP A 97 12.35 14.60 -11.78
CA ASP A 97 13.16 15.68 -12.35
C ASP A 97 13.02 17.02 -11.60
N GLU A 98 12.43 17.03 -10.40
CA GLU A 98 12.13 18.28 -9.67
C GLU A 98 13.35 19.15 -9.39
N ILE A 99 14.48 18.53 -9.06
CA ILE A 99 15.73 19.23 -8.77
C ILE A 99 16.32 19.83 -10.05
N GLU A 100 16.34 19.07 -11.14
CA GLU A 100 16.82 19.53 -12.45
C GLU A 100 15.96 20.69 -12.98
N GLN A 101 14.63 20.58 -12.85
CA GLN A 101 13.70 21.63 -13.24
C GLN A 101 13.94 22.97 -12.56
N ILE A 102 14.62 23.04 -11.41
CA ILE A 102 14.97 24.31 -10.77
C ILE A 102 15.88 25.12 -11.69
N TYR A 103 16.90 24.48 -12.26
CA TYR A 103 17.83 25.11 -13.18
C TYR A 103 17.15 25.43 -14.52
N ASP A 104 16.37 24.50 -15.06
CA ASP A 104 15.69 24.68 -16.36
C ASP A 104 14.68 25.83 -16.36
N LYS A 105 14.09 26.13 -15.20
CA LYS A 105 13.15 27.25 -15.03
C LYS A 105 13.83 28.60 -14.83
N LEU A 106 15.16 28.66 -14.69
CA LEU A 106 15.89 29.93 -14.61
C LEU A 106 15.87 30.65 -15.97
N HIS A 107 15.93 31.97 -15.92
CA HIS A 107 16.18 32.77 -17.12
C HIS A 107 17.55 32.41 -17.72
N LYS A 108 17.69 32.41 -19.05
CA LYS A 108 18.93 32.05 -19.75
C LYS A 108 20.17 32.77 -19.22
N GLU A 109 20.08 34.08 -19.02
CA GLU A 109 21.18 34.85 -18.42
C GLU A 109 21.53 34.41 -16.99
N ARG A 110 20.55 33.94 -16.21
CA ARG A 110 20.83 33.40 -14.86
C ARG A 110 21.44 32.01 -14.92
N GLN A 111 21.05 31.19 -15.89
CA GLN A 111 21.67 29.87 -16.12
C GLN A 111 23.17 30.00 -16.36
N LEU A 112 23.61 31.01 -17.14
CA LEU A 112 25.03 31.29 -17.39
C LEU A 112 25.82 31.72 -16.14
N LEU A 113 25.13 32.22 -15.11
CA LEU A 113 25.74 32.74 -13.88
C LEU A 113 25.74 31.74 -12.72
N VAL A 114 25.06 30.61 -12.86
CA VAL A 114 24.97 29.59 -11.81
C VAL A 114 25.69 28.33 -12.23
N MET A 115 26.31 27.65 -11.26
CA MET A 115 26.82 26.31 -11.43
C MET A 115 25.76 25.33 -10.89
N PRO A 116 25.17 24.48 -11.74
CA PRO A 116 24.22 23.46 -11.29
C PRO A 116 24.83 22.57 -10.19
N ILE A 117 24.05 22.25 -9.16
CA ILE A 117 24.48 21.33 -8.09
C ILE A 117 24.55 19.90 -8.62
N GLU A 118 23.54 19.49 -9.39
CA GLU A 118 23.60 18.27 -10.18
C GLU A 118 23.89 18.64 -11.63
N PRO A 119 24.69 17.83 -12.36
CA PRO A 119 24.91 18.08 -13.78
C PRO A 119 23.56 18.02 -14.53
N THR A 120 23.34 18.99 -15.40
CA THR A 120 22.19 18.98 -16.32
C THR A 120 22.25 17.78 -17.25
N TRP A 121 21.11 17.38 -17.82
CA TRP A 121 21.05 16.33 -18.83
C TRP A 121 22.08 16.51 -19.97
N GLU A 122 22.24 17.72 -20.48
CA GLU A 122 23.23 18.02 -21.54
C GLU A 122 24.68 17.80 -21.07
N GLN A 123 25.00 18.18 -19.84
CA GLN A 123 26.32 17.95 -19.25
C GLN A 123 26.59 16.46 -19.00
N LYS A 124 25.56 15.71 -18.58
CA LYS A 124 25.63 14.24 -18.43
C LYS A 124 25.90 13.58 -19.80
N LEU A 125 25.20 14.01 -20.84
CA LEU A 125 25.41 13.53 -22.21
C LEU A 125 26.82 13.84 -22.71
N ALA A 126 27.29 15.08 -22.55
CA ALA A 126 28.62 15.49 -22.99
C ALA A 126 29.75 14.73 -22.27
N GLN A 127 29.57 14.40 -20.98
CA GLN A 127 30.50 13.53 -20.27
C GLN A 127 30.55 12.13 -20.87
N TRP A 128 29.41 11.53 -21.22
CA TRP A 128 29.39 10.21 -21.85
C TRP A 128 30.02 10.20 -23.23
N ASP A 129 29.77 11.22 -24.06
CA ASP A 129 30.35 11.30 -25.40
C ASP A 129 31.88 11.54 -25.37
N GLY A 130 32.39 12.17 -24.31
CA GLY A 130 33.84 12.40 -24.12
C GLY A 130 34.60 11.22 -23.51
N GLU A 131 33.91 10.20 -23.03
CA GLU A 131 34.50 8.97 -22.47
C GLU A 131 34.67 7.84 -23.51
N THR A 132 34.18 8.04 -24.74
CA THR A 132 34.42 7.17 -25.92
C THR A 132 35.49 7.73 -26.85
#